data_AF-A0A432TNT2-F1
#
_entry.id   AF-A0A432TNT2-F1
#
_cell.length_a   1.000
_cell.length_b   1.000
_cell.length_c   1.000
_cell.angle_alpha   90.00
_cell.angle_beta   90.00
_cell.angle_gamma   90.00
#
_symmetry.space_group_name_H-M   'P 1'
#
loop_
_entity.id
_entity.type
_entity.pdbx_description
1 polymer ?
#
loop_
_entity_poly.entity_id
_entity_poly.type
_entity_poly.pdbx_seq_one_letter_code
_entity_poly.pdbx_strand_id
1 'polypeptide(L)' 'MSQFDVVIVGGGMVGQAFALSMAQKTNASIAIIEPNNPNPKLDKDFHTRVSAITPTSEAFLTKLGVWDLIKRK' A
#
# COMPACT_ATOMS: atom_id res chain seq x y z
N MET A 1 12.04 10.02 -22.00
CA MET A 1 10.89 10.08 -21.07
C MET A 1 10.43 8.66 -20.84
N SER A 2 10.16 8.27 -19.59
CA SER A 2 9.55 6.98 -19.29
C SER A 2 8.03 7.10 -19.40
N GLN A 3 7.37 6.11 -19.99
CA GLN A 3 5.92 6.07 -20.14
C GLN A 3 5.36 4.95 -19.27
N PHE A 4 4.27 5.25 -18.56
CA PHE A 4 3.53 4.32 -17.71
C PHE A 4 2.05 4.43 -18.02
N ASP A 5 1.33 3.31 -17.93
CA ASP A 5 -0.13 3.28 -18.09
C ASP A 5 -0.83 3.94 -16.90
N VAL A 6 -0.24 3.83 -15.71
CA VAL A 6 -0.75 4.44 -14.47
C VAL A 6 0.39 5.07 -13.68
N VAL A 7 0.20 6.32 -13.25
CA VAL A 7 1.09 7.01 -12.29
C VAL A 7 0.31 7.31 -11.02
N ILE A 8 0.80 6.84 -9.88
CA ILE A 8 0.20 7.02 -8.56
C ILE A 8 1.06 8.02 -7.78
N VAL A 9 0.47 9.15 -7.39
CA VAL A 9 1.14 10.17 -6.57
C VAL A 9 0.80 9.92 -5.10
N GLY A 10 1.80 9.45 -4.34
CA GLY A 10 1.68 9.06 -2.93
C GLY A 10 1.78 7.54 -2.74
N GLY A 11 2.88 7.09 -2.15
CA GLY A 11 3.20 5.70 -1.81
C GLY A 11 2.81 5.31 -0.38
N GLY A 12 1.79 5.95 0.19
CA GLY A 12 1.21 5.56 1.47
C GLY A 12 0.37 4.28 1.39
N MET A 13 -0.34 3.96 2.49
CA MET A 13 -1.16 2.74 2.59
C MET A 13 -2.14 2.57 1.42
N VAL A 14 -2.86 3.63 1.05
CA VAL A 14 -3.87 3.58 -0.02
C VAL A 14 -3.25 3.46 -1.41
N GLY A 15 -2.20 4.24 -1.69
CA GLY A 15 -1.51 4.22 -2.99
C GLY A 15 -0.88 2.86 -3.27
N GLN A 16 -0.25 2.25 -2.27
CA GLN A 16 0.32 0.90 -2.40
C GLN A 16 -0.77 -0.16 -2.56
N ALA A 17 -1.86 -0.10 -1.78
CA ALA A 17 -2.96 -1.05 -1.91
C ALA A 17 -3.64 -0.99 -3.29
N PHE A 18 -3.78 0.23 -3.84
CA PHE A 18 -4.27 0.41 -5.21
C PHE A 18 -3.28 -0.12 -6.25
N ALA A 19 -1.99 0.20 -6.12
CA ALA A 19 -0.95 -0.30 -7.02
C ALA A 19 -0.94 -1.83 -7.09
N LEU A 20 -1.00 -2.50 -5.93
CA LEU A 20 -1.05 -3.95 -5.83
C LEU A 20 -2.32 -4.53 -6.48
N SER A 21 -3.49 -3.94 -6.18
CA SER A 21 -4.76 -4.34 -6.79
C SER A 21 -4.73 -4.26 -8.32
N MET A 22 -4.12 -3.21 -8.87
CA MET A 22 -3.97 -3.01 -10.32
C MET A 22 -2.98 -4.00 -10.93
N ALA A 23 -1.82 -4.19 -10.28
CA ALA A 23 -0.80 -5.13 -10.72
C ALA A 23 -1.30 -6.58 -10.74
N GLN A 24 -2.22 -6.95 -9.83
CA GLN A 24 -2.82 -8.29 -9.80
C GLN A 24 -3.88 -8.52 -10.90
N LYS A 25 -4.49 -7.45 -11.43
CA LYS A 25 -5.63 -7.53 -12.37
C LYS A 25 -5.27 -7.20 -13.81
N THR A 26 -4.13 -6.57 -14.02
CA THR A 26 -3.75 -6.00 -15.31
C THR A 26 -2.26 -6.18 -15.54
N ASN A 27 -1.84 -6.11 -16.80
CA ASN A 27 -0.43 -6.03 -17.19
C ASN A 27 0.03 -4.56 -17.34
N ALA A 28 -0.66 -3.62 -16.68
CA ALA A 28 -0.35 -2.21 -16.77
C ALA A 28 1.04 -1.92 -16.17
N SER A 29 1.79 -1.06 -16.85
CA SER A 29 3.00 -0.45 -16.30
C SER A 29 2.60 0.63 -15.28
N ILE A 30 2.99 0.43 -14.01
CA ILE A 30 2.56 1.29 -12.90
C ILE A 30 3.79 1.95 -12.27
N ALA A 31 3.76 3.28 -12.15
CA ALA A 31 4.73 4.05 -11.39
C ALA A 31 4.11 4.61 -10.11
N ILE A 32 4.85 4.57 -9.00
CA ILE A 32 4.48 5.22 -7.75
C ILE A 32 5.51 6.31 -7.47
N ILE A 33 5.04 7.52 -7.20
CA ILE A 33 5.86 8.66 -6.82
C ILE A 33 5.62 8.95 -5.34
N GLU A 34 6.64 8.77 -4.51
CA GLU A 34 6.59 9.03 -3.07
C GLU A 34 7.81 9.85 -2.67
N PRO A 35 7.64 11.06 -2.08
CA PRO A 35 8.77 11.87 -1.63
C PRO A 35 9.47 11.29 -0.40
N ASN A 36 8.79 10.49 0.42
CA ASN A 36 9.37 9.89 1.63
C ASN A 36 10.05 8.54 1.34
N ASN A 37 10.83 8.04 2.30
CA ASN A 37 11.43 6.72 2.21
C ASN A 37 10.33 5.62 2.12
N PRO A 38 10.26 4.83 1.04
CA PRO A 38 9.24 3.79 0.87
C PRO A 38 9.44 2.59 1.80
N ASN A 39 10.66 2.40 2.35
CA ASN A 39 10.99 1.34 3.30
C ASN A 39 11.46 1.96 4.63
N PRO A 40 10.54 2.54 5.43
CA PRO A 40 10.91 3.10 6.72
C PRO A 40 11.40 1.99 7.67
N LYS A 41 12.33 2.34 8.56
CA LYS A 41 12.67 1.45 9.68
C LYS A 41 11.46 1.40 10.62
N LEU A 42 11.05 0.18 10.97
CA LEU A 42 9.96 -0.02 11.93
C LEU A 42 10.48 0.21 13.35
N ASP A 43 9.83 1.12 14.08
CA ASP A 43 10.11 1.37 15.49
C ASP A 43 9.44 0.31 16.38
N LYS A 44 10.01 0.07 17.56
CA LYS A 44 9.41 -0.75 18.62
C LYS A 44 8.25 -0.02 19.30
N ASP A 45 8.26 1.30 19.32
CA ASP A 45 7.15 2.08 19.87
C ASP A 45 6.02 2.29 18.86
N PHE A 46 4.83 2.61 19.35
CA PHE A 46 3.71 2.96 18.48
C PHE A 46 3.89 4.39 17.95
N HIS A 47 3.63 4.56 16.65
CA HIS A 47 3.57 5.87 16.04
C HIS A 47 2.28 6.60 16.45
N THR A 48 2.31 7.93 16.57
CA THR A 48 1.14 8.74 16.93
C THR A 48 0.01 8.70 15.91
N ARG A 49 0.33 8.35 14.67
CA ARG A 49 -0.65 8.14 13.59
C ARG A 49 -1.02 6.67 13.49
N VAL A 50 -2.24 6.36 13.91
CA VAL A 50 -2.86 5.03 13.78
C VAL A 50 -4.14 5.13 12.97
N SER A 51 -4.55 4.01 12.36
CA SER A 51 -5.84 3.91 11.68
C SER A 51 -6.60 2.72 12.21
N ALA A 52 -7.88 2.93 12.53
CA ALA A 52 -8.80 1.83 12.79
C ALA A 52 -9.18 1.18 11.45
N ILE A 53 -8.72 -0.05 11.23
CA ILE A 53 -9.08 -0.81 10.03
C ILE A 53 -10.50 -1.33 10.19
N THR A 54 -11.39 -0.95 9.27
CA THR A 54 -12.78 -1.43 9.25
C THR A 54 -12.87 -2.85 8.68
N PRO A 55 -13.95 -3.60 8.95
CA PRO A 55 -14.15 -4.93 8.35
C PRO A 55 -14.07 -4.94 6.81
N THR A 56 -14.55 -3.88 6.17
CA THR A 56 -14.47 -3.74 4.70
C THR A 56 -13.02 -3.58 4.22
N SER A 57 -12.22 -2.78 4.96
CA SER A 57 -10.81 -2.59 4.66
C SER A 57 -10.00 -3.87 4.90
N GLU A 58 -10.28 -4.60 5.97
CA GLU A 58 -9.70 -5.94 6.23
C GLU A 58 -10.04 -6.91 5.11
N ALA A 59 -11.31 -7.01 4.71
CA ALA A 59 -11.73 -7.88 3.60
C ALA A 59 -11.01 -7.52 2.30
N PHE A 60 -10.78 -6.24 2.04
CA PHE A 60 -10.01 -5.80 0.87
C PHE A 60 -8.53 -6.22 0.96
N LEU A 61 -7.86 -5.98 2.09
CA LEU A 61 -6.46 -6.39 2.32
C LEU A 61 -6.28 -7.92 2.30
N THR A 62 -7.30 -8.65 2.75
CA THR A 62 -7.35 -10.12 2.68
C THR A 62 -7.39 -10.58 1.22
N LYS A 63 -8.24 -9.97 0.38
CA LYS A 63 -8.29 -10.27 -1.07
C LYS A 63 -6.99 -9.95 -1.79
N LEU A 64 -6.25 -8.94 -1.32
CA LEU A 64 -4.93 -8.60 -1.84
C LEU A 64 -3.82 -9.57 -1.36
N GLY A 65 -4.11 -10.44 -0.39
CA GLY A 65 -3.16 -11.41 0.16
C GLY A 65 -2.15 -10.82 1.15
N VAL A 66 -2.43 -9.65 1.73
CA VAL A 66 -1.49 -8.93 2.62
C VAL A 66 -1.95 -8.83 4.06
N TRP A 67 -3.19 -9.22 4.37
CA TRP A 67 -3.76 -9.10 5.71
C TRP A 67 -2.94 -9.85 6.77
N ASP A 68 -2.51 -11.07 6.47
CA ASP A 68 -1.73 -11.92 7.40
C ASP A 68 -0.32 -11.36 7.72
N LEU A 69 0.14 -10.38 6.93
CA LEU A 69 1.40 -9.67 7.19
C LEU A 69 1.25 -8.60 8.29
N ILE A 70 0.01 -8.14 8.54
CA ILE A 70 -0.30 -7.12 9.53
C ILE A 70 -0.52 -7.81 10.88
N LYS A 71 0.58 -8.04 11.61
CA LYS A 71 0.53 -8.68 12.92
C LYS A 71 0.15 -7.70 14.01
N ARG A 72 -0.68 -8.17 14.95
CA ARG A 72 -0.87 -7.48 16.22
C ARG A 72 0.48 -7.44 16.96
N LYS A 73 0.89 -6.24 17.35
CA LYS A 73 2.07 -6.02 18.19
C LYS A 73 1.75 -6.32 19.64
#